data_AF-A0A7X2I8R7-F1
#
_entry.id   AF-A0A7X2I8R7-F1
#
_cell.length_a   1.000
_cell.length_b   1.000
_cell.length_c   1.000
_cell.angle_alpha   90.00
_cell.angle_beta   90.00
_cell.angle_gamma   90.00
#
_symmetry.space_group_name_H-M   'P 1'
#
loop_
_entity.id
_entity.type
_entity.pdbx_description
1 polymer ?
#
loop_
_entity_poly.entity_id
_entity_poly.type
_entity_poly.pdbx_seq_one_letter_code
_entity_poly.pdbx_strand_id
1 'polypeptide(L)' 'MRCLDCAHCDLRSNPEMAKRGFAKCKFVESATYPSTTAQRECSHFQTTAQEAVAKRAAWLQAQDELFKKQLPQRRGA' A
#
# COMPACT_ATOMS: atom_id res chain seq x y z
N MET A 1 -11.06 5.01 -7.92
CA MET A 1 -10.78 4.83 -6.46
C MET A 1 -9.36 4.32 -6.22
N ARG A 2 -8.80 4.45 -5.01
CA ARG A 2 -7.48 3.89 -4.67
C ARG A 2 -7.64 2.63 -3.81
N CYS A 3 -6.71 1.69 -3.91
CA CYS A 3 -6.75 0.49 -3.07
C CYS A 3 -6.67 0.82 -1.59
N LEU A 4 -5.95 1.88 -1.21
CA LEU A 4 -5.87 2.33 0.18
C LEU A 4 -7.25 2.61 0.83
N ASP A 5 -8.18 3.11 0.02
CA ASP A 5 -9.54 3.48 0.43
C ASP A 5 -10.49 2.27 0.53
N CYS A 6 -10.03 1.08 0.09
CA CYS A 6 -10.85 -0.13 0.01
C CYS A 6 -10.79 -0.95 1.31
N ALA A 7 -11.92 -1.51 1.74
CA ALA A 7 -12.02 -2.42 2.89
C ALA A 7 -11.22 -3.71 2.68
N HIS A 8 -11.02 -4.13 1.43
CA HIS A 8 -10.28 -5.36 1.07
C HIS A 8 -8.77 -5.17 0.94
N CYS A 9 -8.28 -3.96 1.19
CA CYS A 9 -6.86 -3.66 1.20
C CYS A 9 -6.17 -4.29 2.41
N ASP A 10 -5.24 -5.20 2.15
CA ASP A 10 -4.43 -5.85 3.17
C ASP A 10 -2.94 -5.54 2.97
N LEU A 11 -2.40 -4.76 3.92
CA LEU A 11 -0.99 -4.37 3.99
C LEU A 11 -0.18 -5.29 4.92
N ARG A 12 -0.83 -6.16 5.69
CA ARG A 12 -0.18 -7.02 6.70
C ARG A 12 0.23 -8.36 6.11
N SER A 13 -0.56 -8.89 5.17
CA SER A 13 -0.28 -10.19 4.53
C SER A 13 1.09 -10.28 3.84
N ASN A 14 1.63 -9.16 3.35
CA ASN A 14 2.97 -9.13 2.76
C ASN A 14 3.64 -7.78 3.06
N PRO A 15 4.38 -7.68 4.19
CA PRO A 15 4.97 -6.42 4.64
C PRO A 15 6.06 -5.90 3.69
N GLU A 16 6.75 -6.76 2.95
CA GLU A 16 7.76 -6.34 1.97
C GLU A 16 7.15 -5.60 0.80
N MET A 17 6.03 -6.11 0.27
CA MET A 17 5.28 -5.44 -0.80
C MET A 17 4.57 -4.18 -0.29
N ALA A 18 4.06 -4.21 0.94
CA ALA A 18 3.43 -3.04 1.57
C ALA A 18 4.41 -1.87 1.76
N LYS A 19 5.65 -2.14 2.16
CA LYS A 19 6.73 -1.12 2.21
C LYS A 19 7.01 -0.47 0.86
N ARG A 20 6.76 -1.18 -0.25
CA ARG A 20 6.93 -0.68 -1.62
C ARG A 20 5.68 -0.01 -2.18
N GLY A 21 4.62 0.15 -1.38
CA GLY A 21 3.37 0.80 -1.81
C GLY A 21 2.39 -0.12 -2.52
N PHE A 22 2.46 -1.43 -2.29
CA PHE A 22 1.53 -2.41 -2.86
C PHE A 22 0.75 -3.16 -1.78
N ALA A 23 -0.53 -3.43 -2.00
CA ALA A 23 -1.36 -4.19 -1.07
C ALA A 23 -1.73 -5.55 -1.64
N LYS A 24 -2.10 -6.50 -0.78
CA LYS A 24 -2.82 -7.69 -1.20
C LYS A 24 -4.31 -7.37 -1.27
N CYS A 25 -5.01 -7.98 -2.22
CA CYS A 25 -6.47 -7.96 -2.31
C CYS A 25 -6.97 -9.40 -2.45
N LYS A 26 -8.08 -9.74 -1.77
CA LYS A 26 -8.65 -11.10 -1.84
C LYS A 26 -9.34 -11.43 -3.16
N PHE A 27 -9.62 -10.42 -3.99
CA PHE A 27 -10.33 -10.56 -5.27
C PHE A 27 -9.39 -10.54 -6.49
N VAL A 28 -8.09 -10.37 -6.27
CA VAL A 28 -7.08 -10.50 -7.33
C VAL A 28 -6.29 -11.77 -7.09
N GLU A 29 -5.63 -12.27 -8.12
CA GLU A 29 -4.76 -13.45 -8.00
C GLU A 29 -3.74 -13.27 -6.87
N SER A 30 -3.38 -14.38 -6.22
CA SER A 30 -2.50 -14.41 -5.06
C SER A 30 -1.10 -13.83 -5.31
N ALA A 31 -0.64 -13.82 -6.56
CA ALA A 31 0.63 -13.25 -7.00
C ALA A 31 0.55 -11.75 -7.39
N THR A 32 -0.65 -11.17 -7.42
CA THR A 32 -0.85 -9.77 -7.83
C THR A 32 -0.95 -8.85 -6.62
N TYR A 33 -0.05 -7.87 -6.55
CA TYR A 33 -0.02 -6.85 -5.51
C TYR A 33 -0.23 -5.49 -6.12
N PRO A 34 -1.45 -4.95 -6.13
CA PRO A 34 -1.65 -3.73 -6.87
C PRO A 34 -1.37 -2.49 -5.99
N SER A 35 -1.01 -1.38 -6.65
CA SER A 35 -0.57 -0.14 -5.97
C SER A 35 -1.61 0.46 -5.02
N THR A 36 -1.21 0.83 -3.81
CA THR A 36 -2.13 1.42 -2.83
C THR A 36 -2.62 2.81 -3.25
N THR A 37 -1.83 3.55 -4.03
CA THR A 37 -2.05 4.97 -4.36
C THR A 37 -2.60 5.20 -5.76
N ALA A 38 -2.34 4.30 -6.71
CA ALA A 38 -2.83 4.44 -8.08
C ALA A 38 -4.36 4.41 -8.15
N GLN A 39 -4.94 5.34 -8.90
CA GLN A 39 -6.35 5.31 -9.25
C GLN A 39 -6.63 4.11 -10.16
N ARG A 40 -7.77 3.47 -9.91
CA ARG A 40 -8.21 2.28 -10.63
C ARG A 40 -9.73 2.20 -10.65
N GLU A 41 -10.22 1.44 -11.62
CA GLU A 41 -11.57 0.90 -11.67
C GLU A 41 -11.55 -0.52 -11.08
N CYS A 42 -12.46 -0.81 -10.16
CA CYS A 42 -12.53 -2.09 -9.45
C CYS A 42 -13.98 -2.37 -9.09
N SER A 43 -14.54 -3.42 -9.69
CA SER A 43 -15.94 -3.82 -9.52
C SER A 43 -16.27 -4.30 -8.09
N HIS A 44 -15.27 -4.61 -7.29
CA HIS A 44 -15.39 -5.07 -5.90
C HIS A 44 -14.95 -4.01 -4.88
N PHE A 45 -14.89 -2.73 -5.28
CA PHE A 45 -14.49 -1.70 -4.35
C PHE A 45 -15.54 -1.50 -3.25
N GLN A 46 -15.07 -1.53 -2.01
CA GLN A 46 -15.88 -1.23 -0.85
C GLN A 46 -15.17 -0.15 -0.04
N THR A 47 -15.79 1.02 0.13
CA THR A 47 -15.23 2.10 0.94
C THR A 47 -15.03 1.63 2.38
N THR A 48 -13.85 1.90 2.93
CA THR A 48 -13.56 1.69 4.36
C THR A 48 -13.75 2.99 5.16
N ALA A 49 -13.79 2.90 6.49
CA ALA A 49 -13.87 4.07 7.35
C ALA A 49 -12.66 5.01 7.13
N GLN A 50 -12.90 6.32 7.10
CA GLN A 50 -11.84 7.32 6.91
C GLN A 50 -10.72 7.20 7.95
N GLU A 51 -11.05 6.85 9.20
CA GLU A 51 -10.06 6.60 10.24
C GLU A 51 -9.10 5.45 9.87
N ALA A 52 -9.62 4.37 9.28
CA ALA A 52 -8.81 3.25 8.82
C ALA A 52 -7.93 3.65 7.63
N VAL A 53 -8.45 4.47 6.70
CA VAL A 53 -7.65 5.03 5.59
C VAL A 53 -6.49 5.88 6.15
N ALA A 54 -6.77 6.78 7.10
CA ALA A 54 -5.77 7.64 7.71
C ALA A 54 -4.66 6.82 8.41
N LYS A 55 -5.03 5.80 9.18
CA LYS A 55 -4.06 4.91 9.83
C LYS A 55 -3.18 4.16 8.82
N ARG A 56 -3.76 3.67 7.72
CA ARG A 56 -3.00 2.99 6.66
C ARG A 56 -2.07 3.96 5.93
N ALA A 57 -2.52 5.17 5.63
CA ALA A 57 -1.72 6.21 5.00
C ALA A 57 -0.51 6.59 5.87
N ALA A 58 -0.74 6.86 7.17
CA ALA A 58 0.32 7.19 8.12
C ALA A 58 1.35 6.07 8.22
N TRP A 59 0.90 4.81 8.27
CA TRP A 59 1.81 3.67 8.30
C TRP A 59 2.66 3.56 7.03
N LEU A 60 2.05 3.70 5.84
CA LEU A 60 2.78 3.68 4.57
C LEU A 60 3.83 4.80 4.48
N GLN A 61 3.47 6.01 4.92
CA GLN A 61 4.39 7.14 4.96
C GLN A 61 5.59 6.86 5.87
N ALA A 62 5.34 6.32 7.07
CA ALA A 62 6.42 5.93 7.99
C ALA A 62 7.33 4.86 7.37
N GLN A 63 6.78 3.90 6.62
CA GLN A 63 7.59 2.90 5.92
C GLN A 63 8.43 3.50 4.79
N ASP A 64 7.88 4.44 4.02
CA ASP A 64 8.60 5.16 2.97
C ASP A 64 9.78 5.96 3.53
N GLU A 65 9.59 6.65 4.65
CA GLU A 65 10.66 7.36 5.34
C GLU A 65 11.75 6.43 5.87
N LEU A 66 11.37 5.29 6.45
CA LEU A 66 12.33 4.27 6.90
C LEU A 66 13.10 3.69 5.72
N PHE A 67 12.43 3.40 4.62
CA PHE A 67 13.07 2.91 3.40
C PHE A 67 14.08 3.93 2.85
N LYS A 68 13.70 5.20 2.76
CA LYS A 68 14.60 6.30 2.34
C LYS A 68 15.82 6.44 3.25
N LYS A 69 15.66 6.27 4.57
CA LYS A 69 16.78 6.33 5.53
C LYS A 69 17.71 5.11 5.45
N GLN A 70 17.19 3.95 5.06
CA GLN A 70 17.94 2.70 4.95
C GLN A 70 18.59 2.48 3.58
N LEU A 71 18.21 3.26 2.57
CA LEU A 71 18.93 3.29 1.31
C LEU A 71 20.38 3.73 1.60
N PRO A 72 21.41 2.90 1.29
CA PRO A 72 22.76 3.38 1.34
C PRO A 72 22.82 4.60 0.43
N GLN A 73 23.23 5.74 0.98
CA GLN A 73 23.52 6.93 0.21
C GLN A 73 24.48 6.49 -0.89
N ARG A 74 23.98 6.25 -2.11
CA ARG A 74 24.83 6.10 -3.28
C ARG A 74 25.50 7.46 -3.41
N ARG A 75 26.72 7.57 -2.87
CA ARG A 75 27.62 8.68 -3.14
C ARG A 75 27.68 8.75 -4.66
N GLY A 76 27.03 9.78 -5.21
CA GLY A 76 27.23 10.19 -6.59
C GLY A 76 28.72 10.44 -6.80
N ALA A 77 29.17 9.99 -7.96
CA ALA A 77 30.53 10.03 -8.46
C ALA A 77 31.13 11.45 -8.44
#